data_AF-A0A7G9S8I4-F1
#
_entry.id   AF-A0A7G9S8I4-F1
#
_cell.length_a   1.000
_cell.length_b   1.000
_cell.length_c   1.000
_cell.angle_alpha   90.00
_cell.angle_beta   90.00
_cell.angle_gamma   90.00
#
_symmetry.space_group_name_H-M   'P 1'
#
loop_
_entity.id
_entity.type
_entity.pdbx_description
1 polymer ?
#
loop_
_entity_poly.entity_id
_entity_poly.type
_entity_poly.pdbx_seq_one_letter_code
_entity_poly.pdbx_strand_id
1 'polypeptide(L)'
;MHRGVAVPLYLDIHNVPGAGADDLRRAHEADMAVQSRHGVDYKKYWHNEKCGKVFCLVDAPSREAAIRVHEESHGLRPEKMIEVDPDLVEGFLGGGDDDHGAALLPGTHTGERDPAIRSVMFTDIVGSTEMAQRLGDDVAMALLSAHDDIVRRAVTGHNGRVIKHTGDGIMAVFLSSFHAVKAACEIQGAVGGLEEDERRPAFQVRIGAAAGEPIERDNDFFGSTVNLAARLCARADPGTVLVTSGIAEMCLGKGMRFSELREATLKGFDEPVRTRQVVITC
;
A
#
# COMPACT_ATOMS: atom_id res chain seq x y z
N MET A 1 -13.84 4.00 -35.77
CA MET A 1 -14.77 3.12 -35.02
C MET A 1 -15.04 3.80 -33.68
N HIS A 2 -16.29 4.17 -33.40
CA HIS A 2 -16.67 4.85 -32.16
C HIS A 2 -16.35 3.95 -30.96
N ARG A 3 -15.53 4.42 -30.02
CA ARG A 3 -15.48 3.85 -28.68
C ARG A 3 -16.85 4.14 -28.06
N GLY A 4 -17.65 3.10 -27.84
CA GLY A 4 -18.91 3.23 -27.12
C GLY A 4 -18.63 3.85 -25.74
N VAL A 5 -19.38 4.88 -25.38
CA VAL A 5 -19.32 5.49 -24.06
C VAL A 5 -19.71 4.40 -23.06
N ALA A 6 -18.82 4.07 -22.11
CA ALA A 6 -19.13 3.12 -21.06
C ALA A 6 -20.32 3.65 -20.25
N VAL A 7 -21.33 2.82 -20.02
CA VAL A 7 -22.48 3.18 -19.20
C VAL A 7 -22.01 3.24 -17.74
N PRO A 8 -22.24 4.34 -17.01
CA PRO A 8 -21.84 4.45 -15.62
C PRO A 8 -22.52 3.40 -14.72
N LEU A 9 -21.78 2.95 -13.71
CA LEU A 9 -22.24 2.01 -12.70
C LEU A 9 -22.59 2.76 -11.41
N TYR A 10 -23.77 2.46 -10.87
CA TYR A 10 -24.24 3.05 -9.62
C TYR A 10 -24.55 1.97 -8.58
N LEU A 11 -24.23 2.28 -7.33
CA LEU A 11 -24.72 1.57 -6.16
C LEU A 11 -25.80 2.41 -5.50
N ASP A 12 -27.03 1.92 -5.54
CA ASP A 12 -28.12 2.49 -4.76
C ASP A 12 -28.26 1.78 -3.41
N ILE A 13 -28.72 2.54 -2.42
CA ILE A 13 -28.84 2.13 -1.03
C ILE A 13 -30.21 2.56 -0.53
N HIS A 14 -30.99 1.59 -0.08
CA HIS A 14 -32.28 1.82 0.56
C HIS A 14 -32.22 1.39 2.03
N ASN A 15 -33.00 2.08 2.85
CA ASN A 15 -33.27 1.70 4.23
C ASN A 15 -34.75 1.34 4.37
N VAL A 16 -35.03 0.04 4.48
CA VAL A 16 -36.37 -0.55 4.52
C VAL A 16 -36.48 -1.48 5.74
N PRO A 17 -36.53 -0.90 6.96
CA PRO A 17 -36.59 -1.69 8.19
C PRO A 17 -37.83 -2.58 8.20
N GLY A 18 -37.63 -3.88 8.43
CA GLY A 18 -38.71 -4.87 8.53
C GLY A 18 -39.16 -5.49 7.19
N ALA A 19 -38.57 -5.09 6.06
CA ALA A 19 -38.78 -5.79 4.79
C ALA A 19 -38.09 -7.17 4.83
N GLY A 20 -38.75 -8.21 4.34
CA GLY A 20 -38.17 -9.55 4.20
C GLY A 20 -37.60 -9.79 2.80
N ALA A 21 -36.80 -10.85 2.62
CA ALA A 21 -36.22 -11.19 1.32
C ALA A 21 -37.23 -11.27 0.15
N ASP A 22 -38.46 -11.72 0.41
CA ASP A 22 -39.52 -11.77 -0.60
C ASP A 22 -40.05 -10.40 -1.03
N ASP A 23 -40.07 -9.41 -0.12
CA ASP A 23 -40.48 -8.05 -0.45
C ASP A 23 -39.47 -7.40 -1.40
N LEU A 24 -38.19 -7.62 -1.14
CA LEU A 24 -37.10 -7.14 -1.99
C LEU A 24 -37.09 -7.81 -3.35
N ARG A 25 -37.28 -9.13 -3.39
CA ARG A 25 -37.34 -9.86 -4.66
C ARG A 25 -38.45 -9.29 -5.56
N ARG A 26 -39.63 -9.03 -4.99
CA ARG A 26 -40.75 -8.42 -5.74
C ARG A 26 -40.44 -6.99 -6.19
N ALA A 27 -39.81 -6.18 -5.34
CA ALA A 27 -39.40 -4.82 -5.70
C ALA A 27 -38.38 -4.83 -6.86
N HIS A 28 -37.37 -5.70 -6.77
CA HIS A 28 -36.37 -5.88 -7.81
C HIS A 28 -36.96 -6.41 -9.12
N GLU A 29 -37.89 -7.37 -9.06
CA GLU A 29 -38.63 -7.84 -10.23
C GLU A 29 -39.46 -6.72 -10.88
N ALA A 30 -40.04 -5.83 -10.09
CA ALA A 30 -40.78 -4.67 -10.59
C ALA A 30 -39.84 -3.66 -11.27
N ASP A 31 -38.63 -3.43 -10.73
CA ASP A 31 -37.61 -2.60 -11.35
C ASP A 31 -37.17 -3.15 -12.70
N MET A 32 -36.84 -4.45 -12.75
CA MET A 32 -36.45 -5.13 -13.99
C MET A 32 -37.54 -5.09 -15.07
N ALA A 33 -38.82 -5.06 -14.68
CA ALA A 33 -39.93 -5.00 -15.64
C ALA A 33 -40.01 -3.65 -16.39
N VAL A 34 -39.47 -2.56 -15.83
CA VAL A 34 -39.53 -1.21 -16.42
C VAL A 34 -38.15 -0.66 -16.82
N GLN A 35 -37.04 -1.29 -16.39
CA GLN A 35 -35.67 -0.80 -16.58
C GLN A 35 -35.30 -0.44 -18.03
N SER A 36 -35.77 -1.23 -19.00
CA SER A 36 -35.46 -1.04 -20.42
C SER A 36 -36.01 0.25 -21.00
N ARG A 37 -37.10 0.79 -20.42
CA ARG A 37 -37.69 2.09 -20.81
C ARG A 37 -36.78 3.27 -20.50
N HIS A 38 -35.88 3.10 -19.53
CA HIS A 38 -34.96 4.14 -19.05
C HIS A 38 -33.51 3.89 -19.48
N GLY A 39 -33.25 2.83 -20.25
CA GLY A 39 -31.90 2.41 -20.63
C GLY A 39 -31.06 1.93 -19.44
N VAL A 40 -31.73 1.41 -18.40
CA VAL A 40 -31.13 0.96 -17.14
C VAL A 40 -31.04 -0.57 -17.13
N ASP A 41 -30.00 -1.10 -16.51
CA ASP A 41 -29.80 -2.55 -16.32
C ASP A 41 -29.38 -2.87 -14.88
N TYR A 42 -30.30 -3.41 -14.09
CA TYR A 42 -30.05 -3.85 -12.72
C TYR A 42 -29.31 -5.19 -12.72
N LYS A 43 -28.12 -5.21 -12.11
CA LYS A 43 -27.21 -6.36 -12.14
C LYS A 43 -27.44 -7.32 -10.99
N LYS A 44 -27.44 -6.79 -9.77
CA LYS A 44 -27.39 -7.59 -8.55
C LYS A 44 -27.90 -6.78 -7.36
N TYR A 45 -28.50 -7.47 -6.39
CA TYR A 45 -28.98 -6.87 -5.16
C TYR A 45 -28.54 -7.67 -3.94
N TRP A 46 -28.47 -6.98 -2.79
CA TRP A 46 -28.14 -7.55 -1.49
C TRP A 46 -29.06 -6.99 -0.42
N HIS A 47 -29.32 -7.81 0.60
CA HIS A 47 -30.11 -7.45 1.74
C HIS A 47 -29.37 -7.73 3.03
N ASN A 48 -29.31 -6.72 3.90
CA ASN A 48 -28.96 -6.91 5.29
C ASN A 48 -30.22 -6.79 6.15
N GLU A 49 -30.87 -7.93 6.40
CA GLU A 49 -32.08 -8.02 7.23
C GLU A 49 -31.89 -7.42 8.63
N LYS A 50 -30.69 -7.57 9.22
CA LYS A 50 -30.42 -7.10 10.58
C LYS A 50 -30.44 -5.58 10.71
N CYS A 51 -30.01 -4.86 9.66
CA CYS A 51 -30.00 -3.40 9.67
C CYS A 51 -30.98 -2.76 8.67
N GLY A 52 -31.82 -3.56 8.01
CA GLY A 52 -32.83 -3.12 7.05
C GLY A 52 -32.24 -2.46 5.79
N LYS A 53 -30.98 -2.76 5.44
CA LYS A 53 -30.32 -2.12 4.29
C LYS A 53 -30.40 -2.96 3.04
N VAL A 54 -30.75 -2.32 1.94
CA VAL A 54 -30.77 -2.92 0.61
C VAL A 54 -29.81 -2.19 -0.28
N PHE A 55 -29.06 -2.95 -1.06
CA PHE A 55 -28.09 -2.45 -2.02
C PHE A 55 -28.46 -3.01 -3.37
N CYS A 56 -28.54 -2.17 -4.40
CA CYS A 56 -28.69 -2.61 -5.78
C CYS A 56 -27.58 -1.99 -6.62
N LEU A 57 -26.98 -2.82 -7.47
CA LEU A 57 -25.94 -2.44 -8.41
C LEU A 57 -26.57 -2.33 -9.80
N VAL A 58 -26.38 -1.18 -10.44
CA VAL A 58 -27.14 -0.82 -11.64
C VAL A 58 -26.29 -0.05 -12.65
N ASP A 59 -26.31 -0.49 -13.91
CA ASP A 59 -25.82 0.30 -15.03
C ASP A 59 -26.90 1.29 -15.44
N ALA A 60 -26.59 2.57 -15.49
CA ALA A 60 -27.55 3.58 -15.91
C ALA A 60 -26.87 4.74 -16.67
N PRO A 61 -27.53 5.33 -17.67
CA PRO A 61 -27.00 6.48 -18.40
C PRO A 61 -26.88 7.73 -17.52
N SER A 62 -27.57 7.76 -16.37
CA SER A 62 -27.49 8.79 -15.36
C SER A 62 -28.08 8.29 -14.04
N ARG A 63 -27.68 8.89 -12.93
CA ARG A 63 -28.33 8.72 -11.62
C ARG A 63 -29.86 8.86 -11.71
N GLU A 64 -30.33 9.88 -12.42
CA GLU A 64 -31.76 10.19 -12.52
C GLU A 64 -32.51 9.11 -13.30
N ALA A 65 -31.87 8.43 -14.26
CA ALA A 65 -32.47 7.31 -14.98
C ALA A 65 -32.70 6.10 -14.05
N ALA A 66 -31.72 5.76 -13.20
CA ALA A 66 -31.87 4.70 -12.21
C ALA A 66 -32.96 5.05 -11.17
N ILE A 67 -33.02 6.29 -10.69
CA ILE A 67 -34.07 6.71 -9.74
C ILE A 67 -35.48 6.61 -10.36
N ARG A 68 -35.65 6.98 -11.63
CA ARG A 68 -36.95 6.90 -12.32
C ARG A 68 -37.49 5.48 -12.42
N VAL A 69 -36.62 4.47 -12.51
CA VAL A 69 -37.05 3.07 -12.51
C VAL A 69 -37.77 2.74 -11.20
N HIS A 70 -37.17 3.04 -10.05
CA HIS A 70 -37.78 2.80 -8.74
C HIS A 70 -39.08 3.58 -8.52
N GLU A 71 -39.16 4.81 -9.03
CA GLU A 71 -40.36 5.63 -8.96
C GLU A 71 -41.52 5.03 -9.76
N GLU A 72 -41.23 4.54 -10.96
CA GLU A 72 -42.23 3.94 -11.86
C GLU A 72 -42.64 2.54 -11.41
N SER A 73 -41.71 1.76 -10.84
CA SER A 73 -41.93 0.37 -10.46
C SER A 73 -42.75 0.23 -9.17
N HIS A 74 -42.31 0.89 -8.10
CA HIS A 74 -42.87 0.73 -6.75
C HIS A 74 -42.94 2.05 -5.96
N GLY A 75 -42.56 3.18 -6.56
CA GLY A 75 -42.70 4.51 -5.97
C GLY A 75 -41.72 4.82 -4.83
N LEU A 76 -40.71 3.97 -4.59
CA LEU A 76 -39.68 4.24 -3.58
C LEU A 76 -38.50 4.95 -4.25
N ARG A 77 -37.72 5.67 -3.44
CA ARG A 77 -36.47 6.30 -3.88
C ARG A 77 -35.33 5.80 -3.00
N PRO A 78 -34.12 5.63 -3.56
CA PRO A 78 -32.95 5.30 -2.77
C PRO A 78 -32.60 6.44 -1.83
N GLU A 79 -32.19 6.09 -0.62
CA GLU A 79 -31.66 7.06 0.37
C GLU A 79 -30.34 7.65 -0.14
N LYS A 80 -29.52 6.79 -0.75
CA LYS A 80 -28.26 7.18 -1.36
C LYS A 80 -28.08 6.43 -2.66
N MET A 81 -27.63 7.14 -3.66
CA MET A 81 -27.08 6.54 -4.88
C MET A 81 -25.65 7.04 -5.01
N ILE A 82 -24.71 6.20 -5.42
CA ILE A 82 -23.27 6.47 -5.46
C ILE A 82 -22.79 5.96 -6.80
N GLU A 83 -22.07 6.79 -7.56
CA GLU A 83 -21.34 6.28 -8.72
C GLU A 83 -20.14 5.49 -8.24
N VAL A 84 -19.98 4.28 -8.73
CA VAL A 84 -18.93 3.35 -8.28
C VAL A 84 -18.07 2.94 -9.46
N ASP A 85 -16.78 2.77 -9.18
CA ASP A 85 -15.84 2.28 -10.17
C ASP A 85 -16.13 0.78 -10.45
N PRO A 86 -16.46 0.39 -11.70
CA PRO A 86 -16.73 -1.00 -12.05
C PRO A 86 -15.61 -1.95 -11.63
N ASP A 87 -14.35 -1.53 -11.76
CA ASP A 87 -13.20 -2.38 -11.48
C ASP A 87 -13.06 -2.64 -9.96
N LEU A 88 -13.45 -1.66 -9.14
CA LEU A 88 -13.48 -1.81 -7.67
C LEU A 88 -14.58 -2.78 -7.23
N VAL A 89 -15.73 -2.73 -7.90
CA VAL A 89 -16.91 -3.54 -7.57
C VAL A 89 -16.68 -5.01 -7.91
N GLU A 90 -16.10 -5.32 -9.07
CA GLU A 90 -15.77 -6.70 -9.44
C GLU A 90 -14.78 -7.35 -8.46
N GLY A 91 -13.75 -6.59 -8.05
CA GLY A 91 -12.77 -7.05 -7.06
C GLY A 91 -13.37 -7.30 -5.67
N PHE A 92 -14.40 -6.54 -5.27
CA PHE A 92 -15.09 -6.74 -4.00
C PHE A 92 -16.12 -7.88 -4.04
N LEU A 93 -16.73 -8.12 -5.21
CA LEU A 93 -17.83 -9.07 -5.39
C LEU A 93 -17.41 -10.46 -5.90
N GLY A 94 -16.10 -10.68 -6.08
CA GLY A 94 -15.55 -11.97 -6.53
C GLY A 94 -15.93 -12.30 -7.97
N GLY A 95 -16.06 -11.29 -8.82
CA GLY A 95 -16.49 -11.43 -10.23
C GLY A 95 -15.35 -11.63 -11.23
N GLY A 96 -14.09 -11.66 -10.78
CA GLY A 96 -12.96 -11.95 -11.65
C GLY A 96 -12.88 -13.44 -11.98
N ASP A 97 -12.61 -13.78 -13.24
CA ASP A 97 -12.22 -15.14 -13.62
C ASP A 97 -11.04 -15.58 -12.74
N ASP A 98 -11.24 -16.65 -11.99
CA ASP A 98 -10.28 -17.24 -11.07
C ASP A 98 -9.07 -17.82 -11.82
N ASP A 99 -8.11 -16.97 -12.21
CA ASP A 99 -6.84 -17.45 -12.76
C ASP A 99 -5.91 -17.93 -11.63
N HIS A 100 -6.04 -19.22 -11.32
CA HIS A 100 -5.01 -20.09 -10.75
C HIS A 100 -4.25 -19.60 -9.50
N GLY A 101 -4.96 -19.31 -8.40
CA GLY A 101 -4.39 -19.39 -7.03
C GLY A 101 -3.15 -18.54 -6.73
N ALA A 102 -2.77 -17.63 -7.62
CA ALA A 102 -1.73 -16.64 -7.41
C ALA A 102 -2.39 -15.38 -6.86
N ALA A 103 -1.94 -14.91 -5.70
CA ALA A 103 -2.35 -13.60 -5.22
C ALA A 103 -1.97 -12.55 -6.28
N LEU A 104 -2.91 -11.71 -6.67
CA LEU A 104 -2.63 -10.55 -7.53
C LEU A 104 -1.97 -9.46 -6.68
N LEU A 105 -1.04 -8.70 -7.27
CA LEU A 105 -0.47 -7.55 -6.58
C LEU A 105 -1.57 -6.53 -6.20
N PRO A 106 -1.61 -6.04 -4.94
CA PRO A 106 -2.60 -5.06 -4.52
C PRO A 106 -2.50 -3.77 -5.35
N GLY A 107 -3.61 -3.38 -6.01
CA GLY A 107 -3.70 -2.13 -6.78
C GLY A 107 -3.25 -2.21 -8.24
N THR A 108 -3.01 -3.39 -8.80
CA THR A 108 -2.69 -3.55 -10.23
C THR A 108 -3.77 -4.37 -10.96
N HIS A 109 -4.40 -3.78 -11.98
CA HIS A 109 -5.39 -4.43 -12.86
C HIS A 109 -4.74 -5.29 -13.98
N THR A 110 -3.42 -5.49 -13.96
CA THR A 110 -2.65 -6.05 -15.10
C THR A 110 -2.32 -7.54 -14.98
N GLY A 111 -2.94 -8.28 -14.07
CA GLY A 111 -2.61 -9.71 -13.89
C GLY A 111 -1.18 -9.95 -13.39
N GLU A 112 -0.54 -8.93 -12.83
CA GLU A 112 0.78 -9.08 -12.22
C GLU A 112 0.66 -9.93 -10.95
N ARG A 113 1.29 -11.10 -11.02
CA ARG A 113 1.32 -12.08 -9.93
C ARG A 113 2.17 -11.53 -8.79
N ASP A 114 1.66 -11.62 -7.57
CA ASP A 114 2.42 -11.32 -6.37
C ASP A 114 3.57 -12.33 -6.25
N PRO A 115 4.84 -11.88 -6.36
CA PRO A 115 5.97 -12.78 -6.29
C PRO A 115 6.22 -13.32 -4.87
N ALA A 116 5.43 -12.90 -3.87
CA ALA A 116 5.63 -13.10 -2.42
C ALA A 116 6.95 -12.52 -1.85
N ILE A 117 7.92 -12.24 -2.73
CA ILE A 117 9.18 -11.57 -2.39
C ILE A 117 8.92 -10.10 -2.12
N ARG A 118 9.54 -9.60 -1.05
CA ARG A 118 9.58 -8.20 -0.66
C ARG A 118 11.00 -7.80 -0.31
N SER A 119 11.35 -6.55 -0.59
CA SER A 119 12.53 -5.90 -0.02
C SER A 119 12.12 -5.09 1.20
N VAL A 120 12.53 -5.52 2.38
CA VAL A 120 12.28 -4.85 3.65
C VAL A 120 13.46 -3.96 3.96
N MET A 121 13.19 -2.70 4.29
CA MET A 121 14.17 -1.67 4.65
C MET A 121 13.87 -1.15 6.05
N PHE A 122 14.92 -0.99 6.86
CA PHE A 122 14.88 -0.25 8.11
C PHE A 122 15.80 0.97 8.01
N THR A 123 15.35 2.08 8.57
CA THR A 123 16.17 3.27 8.83
C THR A 123 16.29 3.49 10.32
N ASP A 124 17.35 4.18 10.74
CA ASP A 124 17.61 4.47 12.15
C ASP A 124 18.50 5.73 12.26
N ILE A 125 18.11 6.69 13.11
CA ILE A 125 18.89 7.89 13.39
C ILE A 125 20.05 7.54 14.33
N VAL A 126 21.28 7.80 13.88
CA VAL A 126 22.49 7.49 14.66
C VAL A 126 22.57 8.39 15.89
N GLY A 127 22.69 7.79 17.06
CA GLY A 127 22.88 8.51 18.32
C GLY A 127 21.65 9.30 18.80
N SER A 128 20.45 8.96 18.32
CA SER A 128 19.19 9.63 18.65
C SER A 128 18.97 9.83 20.16
N THR A 129 19.21 8.77 20.95
CA THR A 129 19.01 8.78 22.40
C THR A 129 19.99 9.73 23.09
N GLU A 130 21.27 9.69 22.71
CA GLU A 130 22.29 10.59 23.25
C GLU A 130 22.00 12.04 22.89
N MET A 131 21.50 12.27 21.67
CA MET A 131 21.13 13.59 21.20
C MET A 131 19.93 14.16 21.96
N ALA A 132 18.90 13.35 22.23
CA ALA A 132 17.77 13.75 23.05
C ALA A 132 18.20 14.12 24.49
N GLN A 133 19.08 13.33 25.10
CA GLN A 133 19.62 13.63 26.44
C GLN A 133 20.43 14.93 26.48
N ARG A 134 21.19 15.22 25.41
CA ARG A 134 22.08 16.38 25.36
C ARG A 134 21.38 17.68 24.95
N LEU A 135 20.43 17.61 24.02
CA LEU A 135 19.81 18.77 23.37
C LEU A 135 18.35 18.98 23.75
N GLY A 136 17.74 18.03 24.47
CA GLY A 136 16.34 18.07 24.89
C GLY A 136 15.36 17.52 23.85
N ASP A 137 14.15 17.26 24.33
CA ASP A 137 13.11 16.57 23.55
C ASP A 137 12.61 17.38 22.36
N ASP A 138 12.58 18.72 22.45
CA ASP A 138 12.14 19.58 21.35
C ASP A 138 13.03 19.45 20.11
N VAL A 139 14.36 19.39 20.30
CA VAL A 139 15.33 19.19 19.22
C VAL A 139 15.24 17.76 18.69
N ALA A 140 15.11 16.77 19.58
CA ALA A 140 14.94 15.38 19.18
C ALA A 140 13.68 15.17 18.32
N MET A 141 12.56 15.81 18.68
CA MET A 141 11.31 15.75 17.92
C MET A 141 11.43 16.46 16.57
N ALA A 142 12.16 17.58 16.49
CA ALA A 142 12.40 18.25 15.22
C ALA A 142 13.22 17.39 14.26
N LEU A 143 14.24 16.68 14.77
CA LEU A 143 15.05 15.75 14.00
C LEU A 143 14.25 14.52 13.55
N LEU A 144 13.43 13.95 14.43
CA LEU A 144 12.55 12.84 14.09
C LEU A 144 11.57 13.23 12.98
N SER A 145 10.96 14.42 13.09
CA SER A 145 10.07 14.93 12.04
C SER A 145 10.79 15.11 10.70
N ALA A 146 12.01 15.65 10.72
CA ALA A 146 12.82 15.83 9.51
C ALA A 146 13.18 14.50 8.85
N HIS A 147 13.60 13.53 9.67
CA HIS A 147 13.85 12.15 9.23
C HIS A 147 12.60 11.54 8.60
N ASP A 148 11.47 11.62 9.28
CA ASP A 148 10.20 11.04 8.83
C ASP A 148 9.75 11.59 7.49
N ASP A 149 9.85 12.90 7.29
CA ASP A 149 9.49 13.56 6.04
C ASP A 149 10.40 13.16 4.89
N ILE A 150 11.71 13.02 5.15
CA ILE A 150 12.67 12.56 4.13
C ILE A 150 12.38 11.11 3.76
N VAL A 151 12.27 10.23 4.75
CA VAL A 151 12.08 8.80 4.51
C VAL A 151 10.74 8.53 3.85
N ARG A 152 9.64 9.15 4.31
CA ARG A 152 8.32 8.98 3.70
C ARG A 152 8.31 9.42 2.24
N ARG A 153 8.89 10.59 1.92
CA ARG A 153 8.96 11.08 0.54
C ARG A 153 9.75 10.14 -0.36
N ALA A 154 10.94 9.71 0.06
CA ALA A 154 11.76 8.79 -0.73
C ALA A 154 11.11 7.41 -0.89
N VAL A 155 10.54 6.85 0.17
CA VAL A 155 9.85 5.56 0.12
C VAL A 155 8.68 5.61 -0.84
N THR A 156 7.79 6.59 -0.72
CA THR A 156 6.63 6.73 -1.62
C THR A 156 7.04 7.08 -3.05
N GLY A 157 8.05 7.93 -3.22
CA GLY A 157 8.57 8.32 -4.55
C GLY A 157 9.16 7.17 -5.35
N HIS A 158 9.59 6.09 -4.68
CA HIS A 158 10.09 4.86 -5.32
C HIS A 158 9.13 3.68 -5.14
N ASN A 159 7.81 3.91 -5.06
CA ASN A 159 6.80 2.84 -4.99
C ASN A 159 6.97 1.86 -3.80
N GLY A 160 7.46 2.38 -2.67
CA GLY A 160 7.51 1.68 -1.39
C GLY A 160 6.36 2.07 -0.47
N ARG A 161 6.15 1.24 0.56
CA ARG A 161 5.15 1.47 1.61
C ARG A 161 5.85 1.59 2.95
N VAL A 162 5.65 2.71 3.63
CA VAL A 162 6.01 2.84 5.05
C VAL A 162 5.04 1.98 5.86
N ILE A 163 5.56 1.05 6.64
CA ILE A 163 4.76 0.13 7.44
C ILE A 163 4.52 0.70 8.83
N LYS A 164 5.60 1.03 9.54
CA LYS A 164 5.53 1.54 10.92
C LYS A 164 6.81 2.25 11.34
N HIS A 165 6.67 2.96 12.47
CA HIS A 165 7.77 3.54 13.22
C HIS A 165 8.36 2.54 14.22
N THR A 166 9.68 2.59 14.41
CA THR A 166 10.41 1.78 15.39
C THR A 166 11.00 2.60 16.53
N GLY A 167 10.57 3.86 16.67
CA GLY A 167 11.12 4.86 17.59
C GLY A 167 11.76 5.98 16.79
N ASP A 168 13.07 5.91 16.62
CA ASP A 168 13.94 6.82 15.86
C ASP A 168 14.22 6.33 14.44
N GLY A 169 13.36 5.46 13.93
CA GLY A 169 13.56 4.74 12.68
C GLY A 169 12.24 4.31 12.05
N ILE A 170 12.30 3.94 10.78
CA ILE A 170 11.15 3.51 9.99
C ILE A 170 11.39 2.13 9.40
N MET A 171 10.35 1.31 9.42
CA MET A 171 10.25 0.11 8.61
C MET A 171 9.46 0.39 7.33
N ALA A 172 10.05 0.10 6.19
CA ALA A 172 9.43 0.24 4.87
C ALA A 172 9.58 -1.04 4.04
N VAL A 173 8.66 -1.25 3.12
CA VAL A 173 8.63 -2.44 2.25
C VAL A 173 8.46 -2.04 0.79
N PHE A 174 9.17 -2.72 -0.09
CA PHE A 174 9.14 -2.51 -1.54
C PHE A 174 8.94 -3.84 -2.27
N LEU A 175 8.23 -3.80 -3.40
CA LEU A 175 8.16 -4.92 -4.33
C LEU A 175 9.46 -5.10 -5.14
N SER A 176 10.22 -4.01 -5.32
CA SER A 176 11.44 -3.98 -6.14
C SER A 176 12.66 -3.66 -5.29
N SER A 177 13.67 -4.53 -5.31
CA SER A 177 14.96 -4.27 -4.65
C SER A 177 15.68 -3.06 -5.23
N PHE A 178 15.53 -2.80 -6.54
CA PHE A 178 16.10 -1.62 -7.17
C PHE A 178 15.50 -0.33 -6.60
N HIS A 179 14.18 -0.29 -6.43
CA HIS A 179 13.49 0.84 -5.83
C HIS A 179 13.86 1.03 -4.35
N ALA A 180 13.99 -0.05 -3.58
CA ALA A 180 14.47 0.03 -2.21
C ALA A 180 15.86 0.69 -2.12
N VAL A 181 16.79 0.28 -2.99
CA VAL A 181 18.15 0.86 -3.02
C VAL A 181 18.12 2.32 -3.50
N LYS A 182 17.29 2.66 -4.50
CA LYS A 182 17.13 4.05 -4.96
C LYS A 182 16.58 4.96 -3.87
N ALA A 183 15.54 4.51 -3.14
CA ALA A 183 15.02 5.23 -1.99
C ALA A 183 16.08 5.42 -0.90
N ALA A 184 16.86 4.37 -0.59
CA ALA A 184 17.92 4.47 0.40
C ALA A 184 19.02 5.47 0.00
N CYS A 185 19.41 5.52 -1.28
CA CYS A 185 20.35 6.53 -1.78
C CYS A 185 19.77 7.95 -1.69
N GLU A 186 18.48 8.13 -2.02
CA GLU A 186 17.81 9.42 -1.92
C GLU A 186 17.70 9.89 -0.47
N ILE A 187 17.39 8.99 0.48
CA ILE A 187 17.39 9.30 1.91
C ILE A 187 18.76 9.80 2.36
N GLN A 188 19.83 9.09 2.01
CA GLN A 188 21.19 9.49 2.40
C GLN A 188 21.60 10.82 1.78
N GLY A 189 21.27 11.04 0.49
CA GLY A 189 21.53 12.32 -0.19
C GLY A 189 20.73 13.48 0.42
N ALA A 190 19.46 13.27 0.73
CA ALA A 190 18.60 14.28 1.33
C ALA A 190 19.04 14.64 2.75
N VAL A 191 19.40 13.66 3.58
CA VAL A 191 19.95 13.90 4.93
C VAL A 191 21.28 14.65 4.84
N GLY A 192 22.19 14.23 3.95
CA GLY A 192 23.48 14.90 3.75
C GLY A 192 23.40 16.31 3.15
N GLY A 193 22.26 16.67 2.55
CA GLY A 193 22.00 17.99 1.97
C GLY A 193 21.20 18.93 2.88
N LEU A 194 20.80 18.51 4.08
CA LEU A 194 20.12 19.38 5.03
C LEU A 194 21.09 20.44 5.58
N GLU A 195 20.64 21.69 5.59
CA GLU A 195 21.34 22.76 6.31
C GLU A 195 21.19 22.56 7.82
N GLU A 196 22.28 22.78 8.54
CA GLU A 196 22.32 22.68 10.00
C GLU A 196 21.77 23.97 10.63
N ASP A 197 20.90 23.82 11.63
CA ASP A 197 20.42 24.93 12.45
C ASP A 197 20.33 24.51 13.94
N GLU A 198 20.04 25.46 14.84
CA GLU A 198 19.99 25.19 16.29
C GLU A 198 18.95 24.12 16.69
N ARG A 199 17.88 23.95 15.90
CA ARG A 199 16.83 22.96 16.12
C ARG A 199 17.04 21.69 15.30
N ARG A 200 18.00 21.70 14.38
CA ARG A 200 18.32 20.59 13.47
C ARG A 200 19.83 20.49 13.28
N PRO A 201 20.55 20.02 14.31
CA PRO A 201 21.98 19.73 14.17
C PRO A 201 22.19 18.64 13.11
N ALA A 202 23.42 18.54 12.58
CA ALA A 202 23.80 17.43 11.73
C ALA A 202 23.47 16.09 12.38
N PHE A 203 22.77 15.24 11.64
CA PHE A 203 22.48 13.87 12.03
C PHE A 203 22.75 12.93 10.86
N GLN A 204 23.00 11.68 11.18
CA GLN A 204 23.24 10.64 10.19
C GLN A 204 22.18 9.57 10.33
N VAL A 205 21.81 8.97 9.22
CA VAL A 205 20.90 7.82 9.18
C VAL A 205 21.71 6.62 8.74
N ARG A 206 21.50 5.48 9.39
CA ARG A 206 21.97 4.19 8.90
C ARG A 206 20.78 3.42 8.34
N ILE A 207 21.01 2.67 7.27
CA ILE A 207 19.94 1.96 6.56
C ILE A 207 20.36 0.51 6.37
N GLY A 208 19.45 -0.41 6.66
CA GLY A 208 19.60 -1.83 6.38
C GLY A 208 18.47 -2.36 5.52
N ALA A 209 18.76 -3.15 4.49
CA ALA A 209 17.72 -3.80 3.70
C ALA A 209 18.01 -5.28 3.40
N ALA A 210 16.95 -6.08 3.39
CA ALA A 210 17.00 -7.49 3.00
C ALA A 210 15.82 -7.83 2.10
N ALA A 211 16.02 -8.76 1.18
CA ALA A 211 14.96 -9.30 0.35
C ALA A 211 14.69 -10.77 0.67
N GLY A 212 13.43 -11.17 0.59
CA GLY A 212 12.95 -12.52 0.88
C GLY A 212 11.43 -12.54 0.97
N GLU A 213 10.87 -13.56 1.60
CA GLU A 213 9.41 -13.80 1.68
C GLU A 213 8.92 -13.53 3.11
N PRO A 214 8.64 -12.27 3.49
CA PRO A 214 8.06 -11.99 4.80
C PRO A 214 6.58 -12.42 4.85
N ILE A 215 6.08 -12.64 6.06
CA ILE A 215 4.66 -12.92 6.30
C ILE A 215 3.95 -11.59 6.51
N GLU A 216 3.00 -11.27 5.62
CA GLU A 216 2.11 -10.12 5.80
C GLU A 216 0.91 -10.51 6.68
N ARG A 217 0.64 -9.71 7.71
CA ARG A 217 -0.52 -9.88 8.59
C ARG A 217 -0.94 -8.54 9.15
N ASP A 218 -2.23 -8.23 9.06
CA ASP A 218 -2.82 -7.01 9.62
C ASP A 218 -2.09 -5.73 9.15
N ASN A 219 -1.72 -5.67 7.86
CA ASN A 219 -0.90 -4.60 7.22
C ASN A 219 0.52 -4.42 7.77
N ASP A 220 1.02 -5.37 8.58
CA ASP A 220 2.38 -5.43 9.08
C ASP A 220 3.13 -6.63 8.47
N PHE A 221 4.46 -6.65 8.61
CA PHE A 221 5.30 -7.73 8.09
C PHE A 221 6.15 -8.35 9.18
N PHE A 222 6.27 -9.68 9.11
CA PHE A 222 6.99 -10.49 10.08
C PHE A 222 7.89 -11.53 9.40
N GLY A 223 8.73 -12.19 10.20
CA GLY A 223 9.53 -13.33 9.78
C GLY A 223 11.03 -13.00 9.62
N SER A 224 11.75 -13.98 9.09
CA SER A 224 13.22 -13.97 8.98
C SER A 224 13.74 -12.79 8.15
N THR A 225 13.08 -12.45 7.04
CA THR A 225 13.45 -11.31 6.17
C THR A 225 13.40 -9.98 6.92
N VAL A 226 12.36 -9.76 7.73
CA VAL A 226 12.20 -8.54 8.53
C VAL A 226 13.28 -8.46 9.60
N ASN A 227 13.50 -9.56 10.32
CA ASN A 227 14.55 -9.64 11.33
C ASN A 227 15.94 -9.39 10.72
N LEU A 228 16.20 -9.94 9.54
CA LEU A 228 17.47 -9.75 8.84
C LEU A 228 17.69 -8.29 8.47
N ALA A 229 16.70 -7.63 7.85
CA ALA A 229 16.78 -6.21 7.50
C ALA A 229 17.04 -5.33 8.73
N ALA A 230 16.35 -5.59 9.85
CA ALA A 230 16.57 -4.88 11.11
C ALA A 230 18.00 -5.08 11.65
N ARG A 231 18.53 -6.31 11.57
CA ARG A 231 19.92 -6.60 12.00
C ARG A 231 20.96 -5.96 11.09
N LEU A 232 20.71 -5.87 9.79
CA LEU A 232 21.58 -5.14 8.86
C LEU A 232 21.58 -3.65 9.18
N CYS A 233 20.42 -3.07 9.49
CA CYS A 233 20.33 -1.65 9.85
C CYS A 233 21.12 -1.36 11.12
N ALA A 234 20.96 -2.19 12.16
CA ALA A 234 21.72 -2.06 13.39
C ALA A 234 23.23 -2.25 13.21
N ARG A 235 23.66 -2.98 12.17
CA ARG A 235 25.06 -3.27 11.86
C ARG A 235 25.70 -2.25 10.90
N ALA A 236 24.89 -1.50 10.16
CA ALA A 236 25.34 -0.51 9.20
C ALA A 236 26.08 0.64 9.90
N ASP A 237 27.15 1.11 9.27
CA ASP A 237 27.89 2.28 9.75
C ASP A 237 27.07 3.57 9.51
N PRO A 238 27.29 4.64 10.28
CA PRO A 238 26.59 5.91 10.09
C PRO A 238 26.67 6.45 8.67
N GLY A 239 25.54 6.88 8.09
CA GLY A 239 25.49 7.41 6.72
C GLY A 239 25.62 6.36 5.61
N THR A 240 25.53 5.07 5.96
CA THR A 240 25.68 3.98 4.99
C THR A 240 24.39 3.18 4.79
N VAL A 241 24.34 2.46 3.68
CA VAL A 241 23.26 1.52 3.36
C VAL A 241 23.87 0.11 3.24
N LEU A 242 23.51 -0.78 4.16
CA LEU A 242 23.96 -2.18 4.16
C LEU A 242 22.84 -3.10 3.68
N VAL A 243 23.12 -3.93 2.68
CA VAL A 243 22.12 -4.82 2.08
C VAL A 243 22.61 -6.26 2.02
N THR A 244 21.68 -7.23 1.94
CA THR A 244 22.03 -8.61 1.59
C THR A 244 22.62 -8.68 0.17
N SER A 245 23.48 -9.68 -0.10
CA SER A 245 24.01 -9.88 -1.45
C SER A 245 22.91 -10.08 -2.51
N GLY A 246 21.79 -10.72 -2.13
CA GLY A 246 20.65 -10.93 -3.02
C GLY A 246 20.01 -9.62 -3.53
N ILE A 247 19.95 -8.57 -2.70
CA ILE A 247 19.50 -7.25 -3.18
C ILE A 247 20.44 -6.71 -4.26
N ALA A 248 21.76 -6.83 -4.05
CA ALA A 248 22.75 -6.38 -5.03
C ALA A 248 22.65 -7.16 -6.35
N GLU A 249 22.45 -8.48 -6.28
CA GLU A 249 22.25 -9.36 -7.43
C GLU A 249 20.99 -8.98 -8.23
N MET A 250 19.88 -8.67 -7.55
CA MET A 250 18.64 -8.20 -8.21
C MET A 250 18.73 -6.78 -8.80
N CYS A 251 19.81 -6.05 -8.50
CA CYS A 251 20.11 -4.73 -9.04
C CYS A 251 21.12 -4.75 -10.18
N LEU A 252 21.62 -5.92 -10.60
CA LEU A 252 22.55 -6.05 -11.72
C LEU A 252 21.98 -5.42 -13.00
N GLY A 253 22.82 -4.68 -13.72
CA GLY A 253 22.44 -3.99 -14.95
C GLY A 253 21.57 -2.73 -14.76
N LYS A 254 21.20 -2.37 -13.53
CA LYS A 254 20.33 -1.20 -13.23
C LYS A 254 21.10 0.06 -12.82
N GLY A 255 22.42 0.08 -13.02
CA GLY A 255 23.28 1.23 -12.72
C GLY A 255 23.61 1.46 -11.23
N MET A 256 23.17 0.57 -10.33
CA MET A 256 23.55 0.65 -8.91
C MET A 256 24.92 0.03 -8.68
N ARG A 257 25.72 0.68 -7.82
CA ARG A 257 27.06 0.21 -7.45
C ARG A 257 27.08 -0.27 -6.00
N PHE A 258 27.83 -1.34 -5.76
CA PHE A 258 27.93 -1.98 -4.45
C PHE A 258 29.40 -2.27 -4.14
N SER A 259 29.74 -2.31 -2.85
CA SER A 259 31.05 -2.75 -2.39
C SER A 259 31.31 -4.21 -2.76
N GLU A 260 32.56 -4.63 -2.54
CA GLU A 260 32.92 -6.04 -2.47
C GLU A 260 32.04 -6.79 -1.47
N LEU A 261 31.85 -8.08 -1.75
CA LEU A 261 31.10 -8.99 -0.89
C LEU A 261 31.81 -9.16 0.46
N ARG A 262 31.04 -9.06 1.54
CA ARG A 262 31.52 -9.27 2.91
C ARG A 262 30.59 -10.20 3.67
N GLU A 263 31.10 -10.84 4.71
CA GLU A 263 30.28 -11.59 5.64
C GLU A 263 30.06 -10.79 6.93
N ALA A 264 28.85 -10.84 7.46
CA ALA A 264 28.47 -10.19 8.70
C ALA A 264 27.84 -11.21 9.64
N THR A 265 28.42 -11.39 10.82
CA THR A 265 27.78 -12.13 11.92
C THR A 265 26.71 -11.24 12.54
N LEU A 266 25.46 -11.69 12.51
CA LEU A 266 24.31 -10.93 13.01
C LEU A 266 23.69 -11.63 14.20
N LYS A 267 23.26 -10.86 15.21
CA LYS A 267 22.60 -11.42 16.40
C LYS A 267 21.35 -12.21 16.02
N GLY A 268 21.34 -13.49 16.38
CA GLY A 268 20.22 -14.42 16.13
C GLY A 268 20.30 -15.15 14.78
N PHE A 269 21.44 -15.09 14.09
CA PHE A 269 21.73 -15.89 12.90
C PHE A 269 22.91 -16.81 13.18
N ASP A 270 22.74 -18.10 12.89
CA ASP A 270 23.76 -19.13 13.17
C ASP A 270 24.93 -19.07 12.18
N GLU A 271 24.64 -18.69 10.93
CA GLU A 271 25.64 -18.54 9.87
C GLU A 271 25.89 -17.06 9.53
N PRO A 272 27.13 -16.68 9.15
CA PRO A 272 27.40 -15.34 8.64
C PRO A 272 26.55 -15.01 7.41
N VAL A 273 25.99 -13.80 7.38
CA VAL A 273 25.19 -13.33 6.25
C VAL A 273 26.09 -12.60 5.27
N ARG A 274 25.95 -12.93 3.98
CA ARG A 274 26.63 -12.24 2.88
C ARG A 274 25.97 -10.88 2.62
N THR A 275 26.77 -9.82 2.73
CA THR A 275 26.33 -8.43 2.67
C THR A 275 27.19 -7.62 1.70
N ARG A 276 26.62 -6.51 1.24
CA ARG A 276 27.31 -5.47 0.47
C ARG A 276 26.82 -4.11 0.93
N GLN A 277 27.71 -3.13 0.90
CA GLN A 277 27.32 -1.73 1.11
C GLN A 277 26.98 -1.09 -0.24
N VAL A 278 25.94 -0.27 -0.29
CA VAL A 278 25.60 0.52 -1.48
C VAL A 278 26.61 1.66 -1.62
N VAL A 279 27.16 1.84 -2.82
CA VAL A 279 28.03 2.97 -3.14
C VAL A 279 27.14 4.14 -3.55
N ILE A 280 26.94 5.09 -2.63
CA ILE A 280 26.12 6.28 -2.85
C ILE A 280 26.90 7.21 -3.78
N THR A 281 26.38 7.39 -5.00
CA THR A 281 26.82 8.45 -5.90
C THR A 281 25.89 9.64 -5.74
N CYS A 282 26.42 10.69 -5.12
CA CYS A 282 25.82 12.01 -5.16
C CYS A 282 25.84 12.55 -6.61
#